data_AF-A0A3M2B8B1-F1
#
_entry.id   AF-A0A3M2B8B1-F1
#
_cell.length_a   1.000
_cell.length_b   1.000
_cell.length_c   1.000
_cell.angle_alpha   90.00
_cell.angle_beta   90.00
_cell.angle_gamma   90.00
#
_symmetry.space_group_name_H-M   'P 1'
#
loop_
_entity.id
_entity.type
_entity.pdbx_description
1 polymer ?
#
loop_
_entity_poly.entity_id
_entity_poly.type
_entity_poly.pdbx_seq_one_letter_code
_entity_poly.pdbx_strand_id
1 'polypeptide(L)'
;MPVPSDAVRTYIRNAVNADETVFDDATLDLYWDDAAEQYSNSLIIRYAVIVNLLDVRIAQAAEQVTYQFNEEREALSDKVKALEKLRKQWDERLAGAIADNAGVAVRMGVPKKIPSRTKEYPDD
;
A
#
# COMPACT_ATOMS: atom_id res chain seq x y z
N MET A 1 -3.37 15.66 -8.75
CA MET A 1 -3.28 15.31 -7.32
C MET A 1 -1.96 15.83 -6.76
N PRO A 2 -1.76 15.93 -5.44
CA PRO A 2 -0.44 16.26 -4.91
C PRO A 2 0.52 15.09 -5.19
N VAL A 3 1.63 15.41 -5.85
CA VAL A 3 2.79 14.52 -6.00
C VAL A 3 3.36 14.15 -4.63
N PRO A 4 3.97 12.95 -4.47
CA PRO A 4 4.58 12.56 -3.22
C PRO A 4 5.72 13.52 -2.87
N SER A 5 5.90 13.81 -1.58
CA SER A 5 7.07 14.58 -1.14
C SER A 5 8.34 13.74 -1.20
N ASP A 6 9.52 14.38 -1.19
CA ASP A 6 10.81 13.68 -1.22
C ASP A 6 10.98 12.71 -0.05
N ALA A 7 10.45 13.07 1.13
CA ALA A 7 10.42 12.20 2.29
C ALA A 7 9.58 10.93 2.04
N VAL A 8 8.46 11.07 1.31
CA VAL A 8 7.62 9.93 0.92
C VAL A 8 8.31 9.08 -0.13
N ARG A 9 8.93 9.68 -1.15
CA ARG A 9 9.71 8.94 -2.17
C ARG A 9 10.85 8.15 -1.53
N THR A 10 11.59 8.78 -0.63
CA THR A 10 12.67 8.13 0.15
C THR A 10 12.15 6.97 0.98
N TYR A 11 11.01 7.16 1.65
CA TYR A 11 10.38 6.10 2.43
C TYR A 11 9.98 4.90 1.55
N ILE A 12 9.37 5.15 0.40
CA ILE A 12 8.94 4.10 -0.55
C ILE A 12 10.14 3.30 -1.04
N ARG A 13 11.22 3.97 -1.44
CA ARG A 13 12.48 3.32 -1.86
C ARG A 13 13.05 2.40 -0.78
N ASN A 14 13.16 2.93 0.45
CA ASN A 14 13.66 2.16 1.58
C ASN A 14 12.77 0.95 1.89
N ALA A 15 11.44 1.08 1.75
CA ALA A 15 10.49 0.01 1.99
C ALA A 15 10.63 -1.16 1.00
N VAL A 16 11.10 -0.89 -0.22
CA VAL A 16 11.31 -1.91 -1.27
C VAL A 16 12.78 -2.28 -1.46
N ASN A 17 13.64 -1.86 -0.52
CA ASN A 17 15.09 -2.04 -0.55
C ASN A 17 15.69 -1.65 -1.92
N ALA A 18 15.34 -0.45 -2.37
CA ALA A 18 15.78 0.14 -3.62
C ALA A 18 16.34 1.54 -3.35
N ASP A 19 17.04 2.09 -4.34
CA ASP A 19 17.51 3.46 -4.37
C ASP A 19 16.99 4.17 -5.64
N GLU A 20 17.43 5.41 -5.84
CA GLU A 20 17.03 6.23 -6.99
C GLU A 20 17.49 5.67 -8.34
N THR A 21 18.51 4.80 -8.37
CA THR A 21 18.98 4.16 -9.61
C THR A 21 18.06 3.02 -10.05
N VAL A 22 17.37 2.40 -9.08
CA VAL A 22 16.39 1.34 -9.35
C VAL A 22 15.01 1.93 -9.62
N PHE A 23 14.61 2.93 -8.83
CA PHE A 23 13.35 3.66 -9.01
C PHE A 23 13.58 5.15 -8.86
N ASP A 24 13.65 5.85 -10.00
CA ASP A 24 13.78 7.31 -10.05
C ASP A 24 12.48 8.00 -9.62
N ASP A 25 12.55 9.32 -9.40
CA ASP A 25 11.39 10.09 -8.92
C ASP A 25 10.22 10.04 -9.92
N ALA A 26 10.52 10.05 -11.22
CA ALA A 26 9.50 9.99 -12.26
C ALA A 26 8.73 8.66 -12.24
N THR A 27 9.42 7.54 -12.06
CA THR A 27 8.80 6.22 -11.93
C THR A 27 7.93 6.16 -10.67
N LEU A 28 8.42 6.67 -9.54
CA LEU A 28 7.62 6.70 -8.31
C LEU A 28 6.36 7.56 -8.46
N ASP A 29 6.44 8.68 -9.17
CA ASP A 29 5.31 9.56 -9.42
C ASP A 29 4.25 8.87 -10.31
N LEU A 30 4.66 8.08 -11.30
CA LEU A 30 3.73 7.28 -12.11
C LEU A 30 2.95 6.26 -11.26
N TYR A 31 3.64 5.46 -10.45
CA TYR A 31 2.99 4.50 -9.56
C TYR A 31 2.10 5.19 -8.52
N TRP A 32 2.51 6.37 -8.07
CA TRP A 32 1.73 7.19 -7.16
C TRP A 32 0.41 7.64 -7.79
N ASP A 33 0.46 8.17 -9.01
CA ASP A 33 -0.72 8.62 -9.74
C ASP A 33 -1.68 7.45 -9.99
N ASP A 34 -1.18 6.30 -10.46
CA ASP A 34 -1.98 5.08 -10.66
C ASP A 34 -2.68 4.62 -9.36
N ALA A 35 -1.97 4.63 -8.23
CA ALA A 35 -2.54 4.26 -6.94
C ALA A 35 -3.55 5.31 -6.43
N ALA A 36 -3.32 6.58 -6.74
CA ALA A 36 -4.17 7.67 -6.31
C ALA A 36 -5.47 7.78 -7.14
N GLU A 37 -5.50 7.20 -8.35
CA GLU A 37 -6.76 6.99 -9.09
C GLU A 37 -7.72 6.03 -8.36
N GLN A 38 -7.16 5.05 -7.65
CA GLN A 38 -7.92 4.01 -6.96
C GLN A 38 -8.24 4.36 -5.51
N TYR A 39 -7.36 5.13 -4.87
CA TYR A 39 -7.43 5.41 -3.44
C TYR A 39 -7.27 6.90 -3.16
N SER A 40 -8.10 7.44 -2.27
CA SER A 40 -8.00 8.84 -1.82
C SER A 40 -7.19 9.01 -0.53
N ASN A 41 -6.92 7.91 0.19
CA ASN A 41 -6.18 7.94 1.45
C ASN A 41 -4.67 7.83 1.19
N SER A 42 -3.90 8.84 1.60
CA SER A 42 -2.44 8.92 1.37
C SER A 42 -1.64 7.76 1.99
N LEU A 43 -2.14 7.12 3.05
CA LEU A 43 -1.51 5.92 3.62
C LEU A 43 -1.73 4.69 2.72
N ILE A 44 -2.95 4.53 2.23
CA ILE A 44 -3.32 3.43 1.32
C ILE A 44 -2.57 3.59 0.00
N ILE A 45 -2.51 4.80 -0.56
CA ILE A 45 -1.73 5.10 -1.77
C ILE A 45 -0.27 4.67 -1.59
N ARG A 46 0.38 5.09 -0.48
CA ARG A 46 1.76 4.70 -0.18
C ARG A 46 1.94 3.19 -0.14
N TYR A 47 1.04 2.47 0.53
CA TYR A 47 1.16 1.01 0.66
C TYR A 47 0.91 0.30 -0.67
N ALA A 48 -0.05 0.77 -1.48
CA ALA A 48 -0.30 0.25 -2.81
C ALA A 48 0.93 0.42 -3.72
N VAL A 49 1.56 1.59 -3.71
CA VAL A 49 2.81 1.84 -4.45
C VAL A 49 3.90 0.87 -4.01
N ILE A 50 4.10 0.68 -2.70
CA ILE A 50 5.12 -0.23 -2.16
C ILE A 50 4.88 -1.68 -2.63
N VAL A 51 3.63 -2.16 -2.59
CA VAL A 51 3.28 -3.51 -3.06
C VAL A 51 3.58 -3.65 -4.55
N ASN A 52 3.14 -2.70 -5.38
CA ASN A 52 3.38 -2.74 -6.82
C ASN A 52 4.87 -2.76 -7.18
N LEU A 53 5.68 -1.93 -6.50
CA LEU A 53 7.14 -1.89 -6.71
C LEU A 53 7.83 -3.17 -6.23
N LEU A 54 7.34 -3.81 -5.17
CA LEU A 54 7.85 -5.11 -4.74
C LEU A 54 7.56 -6.20 -5.77
N ASP A 55 6.38 -6.20 -6.39
CA ASP A 55 6.06 -7.14 -7.47
C ASP A 55 7.01 -6.96 -8.66
N VAL A 56 7.34 -5.71 -9.04
CA VAL A 56 8.35 -5.41 -10.07
C VAL A 56 9.73 -5.94 -9.66
N ARG A 57 10.15 -5.71 -8.42
CA ARG A 57 11.45 -6.18 -7.90
C ARG A 57 11.56 -7.70 -7.89
N ILE A 58 10.47 -8.38 -7.53
CA ILE A 58 10.38 -9.84 -7.55
C ILE A 58 10.52 -10.33 -8.99
N ALA A 59 9.81 -9.73 -9.95
CA ALA A 59 9.91 -10.09 -11.36
C ALA A 59 11.35 -9.92 -11.90
N GLN A 60 11.98 -8.77 -11.62
CA GLN A 60 13.37 -8.50 -12.01
C GLN A 60 14.35 -9.50 -11.38
N ALA A 61 14.16 -9.84 -10.11
CA ALA A 61 15.01 -10.80 -9.42
C ALA A 61 14.80 -12.23 -9.95
N ALA A 62 13.56 -12.63 -10.24
CA ALA A 62 13.24 -13.93 -10.82
C ALA A 62 13.81 -14.10 -12.24
N GLU A 63 13.82 -13.03 -13.04
CA GLU A 63 14.47 -13.02 -14.34
C GLU A 63 15.98 -13.23 -14.19
N GLN A 64 16.63 -12.54 -13.24
CA GLN A 64 18.06 -12.72 -12.96
C GLN A 64 18.40 -14.15 -12.50
N VAL A 65 17.57 -14.77 -11.64
CA VAL A 65 17.72 -16.18 -11.23
C VAL A 65 17.72 -17.12 -12.44
N THR A 66 16.94 -16.79 -13.47
CA THR A 66 16.79 -17.65 -14.66
C THR A 66 18.05 -17.62 -15.54
N TYR A 67 18.78 -16.51 -15.56
CA TYR A 67 19.96 -16.33 -16.42
C TYR A 67 21.30 -16.77 -15.79
N GLN A 68 21.40 -16.93 -14.46
CA GLN A 68 22.67 -17.26 -13.79
C GLN A 68 22.81 -18.75 -13.42
N PHE A 69 24.02 -19.30 -13.58
CA PHE A 69 24.33 -20.70 -13.31
C PHE A 69 24.89 -20.92 -11.88
N ASN A 70 24.36 -21.95 -11.22
CA ASN A 70 24.84 -22.59 -9.98
C ASN A 70 24.84 -21.72 -8.70
N GLU A 71 25.97 -21.16 -8.26
CA GLU A 71 26.10 -20.58 -6.91
C GLU A 71 25.40 -19.22 -6.77
N GLU A 72 25.41 -18.40 -7.83
CA GLU A 72 24.71 -17.12 -7.82
C GLU A 72 23.17 -17.31 -7.83
N ARG A 73 22.70 -18.47 -8.31
CA ARG A 73 21.27 -18.81 -8.37
C ARG A 73 20.65 -19.02 -7.00
N GLU A 74 21.36 -19.64 -6.06
CA GLU A 74 20.86 -19.83 -4.68
C GLU A 74 20.73 -18.48 -3.96
N ALA A 75 21.77 -17.64 -4.05
CA ALA A 75 21.74 -16.30 -3.46
C ALA A 75 20.63 -15.42 -4.08
N LEU A 76 20.44 -15.49 -5.39
CA LEU A 76 19.35 -14.78 -6.08
C LEU A 76 17.97 -15.34 -5.71
N SER A 77 17.84 -16.66 -5.56
CA SER A 77 16.60 -17.29 -5.10
C SER A 77 16.24 -16.84 -3.68
N ASP A 78 17.22 -16.73 -2.78
CA ASP A 78 16.98 -16.24 -1.42
C ASP A 78 16.62 -14.76 -1.40
N LYS A 79 17.18 -13.95 -2.31
CA LYS A 79 16.74 -12.57 -2.55
C LYS A 79 15.28 -12.51 -3.01
N VAL A 80 14.85 -13.37 -3.94
CA VAL A 80 13.45 -13.46 -4.37
C VAL A 80 12.55 -13.78 -3.18
N LYS A 81 12.87 -14.81 -2.39
CA LYS A 81 12.09 -15.18 -1.18
C LYS A 81 12.01 -14.04 -0.17
N ALA A 82 13.10 -13.29 0.01
CA ALA A 82 13.13 -12.14 0.92
C ALA A 82 12.19 -11.03 0.42
N LEU A 83 12.19 -10.75 -0.89
CA LEU A 83 11.27 -9.78 -1.49
C LEU A 83 9.82 -10.24 -1.43
N GLU A 84 9.53 -11.52 -1.66
CA GLU A 84 8.18 -12.09 -1.50
C GLU A 84 7.67 -11.97 -0.06
N LYS A 85 8.54 -12.19 0.93
CA LYS A 85 8.19 -12.01 2.34
C LYS A 85 7.87 -10.56 2.65
N LEU A 86 8.68 -9.61 2.15
CA LEU A 86 8.39 -8.17 2.26
C LEU A 86 7.06 -7.83 1.60
N ARG A 87 6.83 -8.32 0.38
CA ARG A 87 5.59 -8.11 -0.37
C ARG A 87 4.37 -8.57 0.43
N LYS A 88 4.43 -9.76 1.02
CA LYS A 88 3.33 -10.27 1.86
C LYS A 88 3.06 -9.37 3.07
N GLN A 89 4.10 -8.89 3.75
CA GLN A 89 3.93 -8.01 4.91
C GLN A 89 3.29 -6.67 4.53
N TRP A 90 3.66 -6.11 3.36
CA TRP A 90 3.08 -4.87 2.87
C TRP A 90 1.66 -5.04 2.35
N ASP A 91 1.35 -6.19 1.74
CA ASP A 91 0.00 -6.55 1.30
C ASP A 91 -0.95 -6.68 2.50
N GLU A 92 -0.52 -7.32 3.59
CA GLU A 92 -1.28 -7.39 4.85
C GLU A 92 -1.54 -6.00 5.44
N ARG A 93 -0.56 -5.10 5.38
CA ARG A 93 -0.70 -3.70 5.82
C ARG A 93 -1.66 -2.91 4.93
N LEU A 94 -1.60 -3.13 3.61
CA LEU A 94 -2.52 -2.51 2.65
C LEU A 94 -3.95 -2.97 2.91
N ALA A 95 -4.17 -4.27 3.03
CA ALA A 95 -5.48 -4.84 3.32
C ALA A 95 -6.05 -4.32 4.65
N GLY A 96 -5.22 -4.24 5.70
CA GLY A 96 -5.61 -3.66 6.98
C GLY A 96 -6.00 -2.18 6.86
N ALA A 97 -5.20 -1.37 6.16
CA ALA A 97 -5.49 0.05 5.97
C ALA A 97 -6.78 0.28 5.15
N ILE A 98 -7.05 -0.55 4.15
CA ILE A 98 -8.30 -0.51 3.38
C ILE A 98 -9.49 -0.85 4.27
N ALA A 99 -9.40 -1.92 5.06
CA ALA A 99 -10.45 -2.35 5.98
C ALA A 99 -10.77 -1.29 7.03
N ASP A 100 -9.74 -0.69 7.64
CA ASP A 100 -9.90 0.37 8.63
C ASP A 100 -10.55 1.62 8.01
N ASN A 101 -10.11 2.02 6.82
CA ASN A 101 -10.68 3.17 6.10
C ASN A 101 -12.16 2.95 5.77
N ALA A 102 -12.54 1.74 5.35
CA ALA A 102 -13.93 1.35 5.14
C ALA A 102 -14.74 1.36 6.45
N GLY A 103 -14.16 0.83 7.55
CA GLY A 103 -14.79 0.82 8.87
C GLY A 103 -15.03 2.22 9.45
N VAL A 104 -14.13 3.16 9.22
CA VAL A 104 -14.29 4.58 9.61
C VAL A 104 -15.45 5.22 8.85
N ALA A 105 -15.56 5.00 7.53
CA ALA A 105 -16.66 5.52 6.73
C ALA A 105 -18.03 5.02 7.24
N VAL A 106 -18.13 3.73 7.60
CA VAL A 106 -19.35 3.16 8.19
C VAL A 106 -19.69 3.79 9.55
N ARG A 107 -18.70 4.03 10.42
CA ARG A 107 -18.92 4.63 11.75
C ARG A 107 -19.38 6.09 11.68
N MET A 108 -18.91 6.84 10.68
CA MET A 108 -19.30 8.25 10.46
C MET A 108 -20.64 8.39 9.73
N GLY A 109 -21.11 7.34 9.06
CA GLY A 109 -22.37 7.33 8.31
C GLY A 109 -23.63 6.92 9.09
N VAL A 110 -23.51 6.54 10.38
CA VAL A 110 -24.68 6.21 11.21
C VAL A 110 -25.14 7.46 11.98
N PRO A 111 -26.22 8.15 11.57
CA PRO A 111 -26.84 9.13 12.45
C PRO A 111 -27.33 8.39 13.70
N LYS A 112 -26.82 8.77 14.88
CA LYS A 112 -27.37 8.33 16.15
C LYS A 112 -28.86 8.68 16.15
N LYS A 113 -29.74 7.69 15.98
CA LYS A 113 -31.18 7.84 16.16
C LYS A 113 -31.39 8.23 17.62
N ILE A 114 -31.54 9.52 17.88
CA ILE A 114 -31.94 10.03 19.19
C ILE A 114 -33.37 9.51 19.41
N PRO A 115 -33.64 8.70 20.45
CA PRO A 115 -35.00 8.28 20.73
C PRO A 115 -35.80 9.51 21.13
N SER A 116 -36.74 9.92 20.27
CA SER A 116 -37.73 10.94 20.60
C SER A 116 -38.63 10.38 21.70
N ARG A 117 -38.40 10.82 22.92
CA ARG A 117 -39.27 10.54 24.05
C ARG A 117 -40.54 11.38 23.89
N THR A 118 -41.53 10.85 23.18
CA THR A 118 -42.85 11.45 23.07
C THR A 118 -43.46 11.49 24.48
N LYS A 119 -43.62 12.70 25.02
CA LYS A 119 -44.38 12.95 26.25
C LYS A 119 -45.85 13.00 25.81
N GLU A 120 -46.56 11.89 25.95
CA GLU A 120 -48.02 11.92 25.93
C GLU A 120 -48.46 12.65 27.21
N TYR A 121 -49.16 13.77 27.03
CA TYR A 121 -49.90 14.43 28.09
C TYR A 121 -51.27 13.75 28.21
N PRO A 122 -51.82 13.59 29.42
CA PRO A 122 -53.17 13.07 29.58
C PRO A 122 -54.18 14.15 29.19
N ASP A 123 -55.17 13.77 28.38
CA ASP A 123 -56.33 14.60 28.07
C ASP A 123 -57.21 14.74 29.33
N ASP A 124 -57.58 15.99 29.65
CA ASP A 124 -58.56 16.37 30.67
C ASP A 124 -59.97 15.84 30.36
#